data_AF-A0A816PMK6-F1
#
_entry.id   AF-A0A816PMK6-F1
#
_cell.length_a   1.000
_cell.length_b   1.000
_cell.length_c   1.000
_cell.angle_alpha   90.00
_cell.angle_beta   90.00
_cell.angle_gamma   90.00
#
_symmetry.space_group_name_H-M   'P 1'
#
loop_
_entity.id
_entity.type
_entity.pdbx_description
1 polymer ?
#
loop_
_entity_poly.entity_id
_entity_poly.type
_entity_poly.pdbx_seq_one_letter_code
_entity_poly.pdbx_strand_id
1 'polypeptide(L)'
;MRPKIRVGQQPVIWRLCLLRLRKFIRLRYLLCIFLLLIIITYVRLNNSEDSYQRKPNRDKLTDSENKISPHEENINNDKDHHLVDKCNFDTTESILRYKSLKASNGDTNDNRAKPTTQRLHSLFSILISTEEKYRKVLEYLGVFRFTDLYNTLIPFANNTQRLHDIYCHFQRYITISDNGHIDIAPNFIDYLKQVSNYLSDGFTSEHPLWTKTPINDLKKPVIILGANSRFYDTFQASMRTVNQYFSNSTVAIYDLGFDGNQLNMIKENCERCIIIGFPFGEIESVAPHVRLLSNFAWKPIIVQDAVRRFGTIIYGDTSVRYLTSNFDRIIIDNLIRGFACRELPDHYLSCYTLGGTFSWFNETSSAFDDIYIAEAGFVAVTDNFLSRLVLKTWVTCALDGNCIAPSNSRTQCKRLLGAGSGTHRYDQSAMVAVLSFYFFQSSRKSDRTEPAPYDMFSSIQKKVAEVRRFEGDHSYFTQRRKVEPQQNKIAPIIHR
;
A
#
# COMPACT_ATOMS: atom_id res chain seq x y z
N MET A 1 12.56 -82.76 18.62
CA MET A 1 12.77 -81.30 18.79
C MET A 1 11.77 -80.55 17.92
N ARG A 2 11.07 -79.55 18.48
CA ARG A 2 9.90 -78.86 17.89
C ARG A 2 10.30 -77.86 16.79
N PRO A 3 9.48 -77.65 15.74
CA PRO A 3 9.71 -76.62 14.74
C PRO A 3 9.16 -75.24 15.19
N LYS A 4 9.88 -74.18 14.84
CA LYS A 4 9.49 -72.77 15.04
C LYS A 4 8.58 -72.30 13.89
N ILE A 5 7.40 -71.77 14.24
CA ILE A 5 6.49 -71.07 13.32
C ILE A 5 6.85 -69.56 13.34
N ARG A 6 6.96 -68.93 12.16
CA ARG A 6 7.10 -67.48 12.01
C ARG A 6 5.72 -66.82 11.96
N VAL A 7 5.52 -65.82 12.82
CA VAL A 7 4.37 -64.91 12.84
C VAL A 7 4.66 -63.73 11.89
N GLY A 8 3.66 -63.31 11.10
CA GLY A 8 3.52 -61.92 10.71
C GLY A 8 3.54 -61.60 9.20
N GLN A 9 2.48 -61.95 8.48
CA GLN A 9 2.00 -61.15 7.35
C GLN A 9 0.48 -60.99 7.45
N GLN A 10 0.01 -59.80 7.83
CA GLN A 10 -1.40 -59.46 7.65
C GLN A 10 -1.64 -58.98 6.21
N PRO A 11 -2.73 -59.41 5.54
CA PRO A 11 -2.97 -59.09 4.14
C PRO A 11 -3.35 -57.62 3.97
N VAL A 12 -2.54 -56.92 3.17
CA VAL A 12 -2.69 -55.52 2.71
C VAL A 12 -4.10 -55.19 2.18
N ILE A 13 -4.83 -56.22 1.74
CA ILE A 13 -6.19 -56.15 1.20
C ILE A 13 -7.19 -55.58 2.23
N TRP A 14 -7.03 -55.88 3.52
CA TRP A 14 -7.97 -55.44 4.55
C TRP A 14 -7.88 -53.92 4.82
N ARG A 15 -6.67 -53.34 4.75
CA ARG A 15 -6.45 -51.89 4.91
C ARG A 15 -7.02 -51.09 3.73
N LEU A 16 -6.93 -51.62 2.51
CA LEU A 16 -7.49 -50.95 1.32
C LEU A 16 -9.03 -50.95 1.34
N CYS A 17 -9.66 -52.00 1.85
CA CYS A 17 -11.11 -52.07 1.97
C CYS A 17 -11.65 -51.06 3.01
N LEU A 18 -11.00 -50.95 4.17
CA LEU A 18 -11.34 -49.97 5.21
C LEU A 18 -11.19 -48.51 4.74
N LEU A 19 -10.19 -48.21 3.91
CA LEU A 19 -9.99 -46.86 3.36
C LEU A 19 -11.07 -46.48 2.35
N ARG A 20 -11.54 -47.41 1.52
CA ARG A 20 -12.66 -47.17 0.60
C ARG A 20 -13.97 -46.97 1.35
N LEU A 21 -14.24 -47.76 2.40
CA LEU A 21 -15.46 -47.62 3.21
C LEU A 21 -15.54 -46.25 3.91
N ARG A 22 -14.42 -45.75 4.46
CA ARG A 22 -14.35 -44.42 5.09
C ARG A 22 -14.60 -43.27 4.09
N LYS A 23 -14.18 -43.40 2.83
CA LYS A 23 -14.49 -42.41 1.79
C LYS A 23 -15.97 -42.38 1.43
N PHE A 24 -16.61 -43.54 1.32
CA PHE A 24 -18.05 -43.62 1.05
C PHE A 24 -18.91 -43.05 2.18
N ILE A 25 -18.54 -43.29 3.44
CA ILE A 25 -19.27 -42.73 4.60
C ILE A 25 -19.14 -41.20 4.63
N ARG A 26 -17.96 -40.63 4.35
CA ARG A 26 -17.77 -39.17 4.26
C ARG A 26 -18.56 -38.53 3.14
N LEU A 27 -18.67 -39.19 1.98
CA LEU A 27 -19.43 -38.67 0.84
C LEU A 27 -20.93 -38.63 1.14
N ARG A 28 -21.47 -39.64 1.83
CA ARG A 28 -22.88 -39.66 2.25
C ARG A 28 -23.21 -38.55 3.26
N TYR A 29 -22.32 -38.30 4.23
CA TYR A 29 -22.50 -37.21 5.19
C TYR A 29 -22.48 -35.82 4.53
N LEU A 30 -21.58 -35.60 3.56
CA LEU A 30 -21.53 -34.35 2.80
C LEU A 30 -22.81 -34.13 1.97
N LEU A 31 -23.37 -35.19 1.38
CA LEU A 31 -24.62 -35.12 0.62
C LEU A 31 -25.81 -34.76 1.54
N CYS A 32 -25.88 -35.33 2.74
CA CYS A 32 -26.92 -35.00 3.72
C CYS A 32 -26.82 -33.54 4.18
N ILE A 33 -25.60 -33.03 4.46
CA ILE A 33 -25.38 -31.63 4.84
C ILE A 33 -25.81 -30.69 3.70
N PHE A 34 -25.47 -31.01 2.46
CA PHE A 34 -25.85 -30.21 1.30
C PHE A 34 -27.37 -30.13 1.11
N LEU A 35 -28.08 -31.26 1.22
CA LEU A 35 -29.55 -31.28 1.17
C LEU A 35 -30.19 -30.47 2.30
N LEU A 36 -29.62 -30.54 3.51
CA LEU A 36 -30.13 -29.80 4.66
C LEU A 36 -29.98 -28.27 4.48
N LEU A 37 -28.88 -27.82 3.86
CA LEU A 37 -28.68 -26.41 3.50
C LEU A 37 -29.67 -25.92 2.43
N ILE A 38 -29.99 -26.76 1.44
CA ILE A 38 -31.02 -26.45 0.43
C ILE A 38 -32.39 -26.27 1.11
N ILE A 39 -32.76 -27.17 2.02
CA ILE A 39 -34.04 -27.09 2.75
C ILE A 39 -34.10 -25.81 3.60
N ILE A 40 -33.03 -25.49 4.34
CA ILE A 40 -32.98 -24.26 5.16
C ILE A 40 -33.13 -23.01 4.28
N THR A 41 -32.49 -22.98 3.12
CA THR A 41 -32.56 -21.85 2.19
C THR A 41 -33.96 -21.71 1.60
N TYR A 42 -34.59 -22.82 1.23
CA TYR A 42 -35.96 -22.85 0.74
C TYR A 42 -36.96 -22.34 1.79
N VAL A 43 -36.84 -22.78 3.04
CA VAL A 43 -37.71 -22.31 4.15
C VAL A 43 -37.52 -20.80 4.40
N ARG A 44 -36.29 -20.28 4.32
CA ARG A 44 -36.04 -18.84 4.47
C ARG A 44 -36.66 -18.00 3.36
N LEU A 45 -36.65 -18.50 2.12
CA LEU A 45 -37.25 -17.81 0.98
C LEU A 45 -38.78 -17.75 1.11
N ASN A 46 -39.44 -18.85 1.46
CA ASN A 46 -40.88 -18.87 1.62
C ASN A 46 -41.39 -18.05 2.82
N ASN A 47 -40.57 -17.90 3.88
CA ASN A 47 -40.95 -17.07 5.03
C ASN A 47 -40.71 -15.56 4.80
N SER A 48 -40.15 -15.16 3.65
CA SER A 48 -39.82 -13.75 3.36
C SER A 48 -40.93 -12.98 2.63
N GLU A 49 -42.01 -13.64 2.17
CA GLU A 49 -43.05 -12.98 1.36
C GLU A 49 -44.09 -12.18 2.16
N ASP A 50 -44.15 -12.29 3.49
CA ASP A 50 -45.24 -11.69 4.30
C ASP A 50 -45.00 -10.25 4.81
N SER A 51 -43.97 -9.52 4.33
CA SER A 51 -43.59 -8.21 4.93
C SER A 51 -43.58 -6.99 3.99
N TYR A 52 -44.22 -7.04 2.82
CA TYR A 52 -44.41 -5.84 1.98
C TYR A 52 -45.86 -5.32 2.03
N GLN A 53 -46.19 -4.66 3.15
CA GLN A 53 -47.37 -3.78 3.23
C GLN A 53 -47.02 -2.36 2.74
N ARG A 54 -47.84 -1.90 1.79
CA ARG A 54 -47.90 -0.57 1.16
C ARG A 54 -47.78 0.60 2.14
N LYS A 55 -47.08 1.67 1.72
CA LYS A 55 -47.43 3.06 2.09
C LYS A 55 -47.44 3.99 0.87
N PRO A 56 -48.25 5.06 0.91
CA PRO A 56 -48.84 5.66 -0.29
C PRO A 56 -48.10 6.89 -0.83
N ASN A 57 -48.37 7.15 -2.11
CA ASN A 57 -48.05 8.35 -2.89
C ASN A 57 -48.36 9.66 -2.15
N ARG A 58 -47.51 10.67 -2.36
CA ARG A 58 -47.90 12.07 -2.27
C ARG A 58 -47.26 12.89 -3.40
N ASP A 59 -48.12 13.66 -4.04
CA ASP A 59 -47.97 14.41 -5.29
C ASP A 59 -47.08 15.67 -5.22
N LYS A 60 -46.54 16.01 -6.41
CA LYS A 60 -46.44 17.32 -7.12
C LYS A 60 -46.12 18.61 -6.36
N LEU A 61 -45.12 19.35 -6.86
CA LEU A 61 -45.18 20.80 -7.19
C LEU A 61 -43.91 21.18 -8.00
N THR A 62 -44.02 21.39 -9.32
CA THR A 62 -44.06 22.67 -10.08
C THR A 62 -42.73 23.36 -10.37
N ASP A 63 -42.51 23.52 -11.67
CA ASP A 63 -41.52 24.33 -12.37
C ASP A 63 -41.61 25.83 -12.02
N SER A 64 -40.45 26.49 -12.04
CA SER A 64 -40.38 27.89 -12.46
C SER A 64 -39.01 28.20 -13.07
N GLU A 65 -39.02 28.42 -14.38
CA GLU A 65 -38.00 29.11 -15.16
C GLU A 65 -37.78 30.53 -14.63
N ASN A 66 -36.54 31.04 -14.68
CA ASN A 66 -36.32 32.47 -14.91
C ASN A 66 -34.94 32.81 -15.47
N LYS A 67 -34.97 33.24 -16.73
CA LYS A 67 -34.31 34.39 -17.39
C LYS A 67 -32.92 34.86 -16.92
N ILE A 68 -32.02 34.76 -17.88
CA ILE A 68 -30.75 35.48 -18.05
C ILE A 68 -31.03 36.96 -18.41
N SER A 69 -30.31 37.88 -17.78
CA SER A 69 -30.03 39.24 -18.29
C SER A 69 -28.61 39.65 -17.87
N PRO A 70 -27.84 40.37 -18.71
CA PRO A 70 -26.45 40.71 -18.42
C PRO A 70 -26.38 42.04 -17.67
N HIS A 71 -25.72 42.04 -16.52
CA HIS A 71 -25.23 43.27 -15.90
C HIS A 71 -23.77 43.05 -15.49
N GLU A 72 -22.89 43.77 -16.19
CA GLU A 72 -21.54 44.09 -15.75
C GLU A 72 -21.64 44.93 -14.46
N GLU A 73 -21.18 44.37 -13.34
CA GLU A 73 -20.71 45.16 -12.21
C GLU A 73 -19.48 44.50 -11.59
N ASN A 74 -18.48 45.34 -11.35
CA ASN A 74 -17.21 45.04 -10.69
C ASN A 74 -17.39 44.23 -9.40
N ILE A 75 -17.02 42.95 -9.43
CA ILE A 75 -16.74 42.14 -8.25
C ILE A 75 -15.25 41.82 -8.30
N ASN A 76 -14.43 42.68 -7.68
CA ASN A 76 -13.02 42.39 -7.47
C ASN A 76 -12.69 42.46 -5.96
N ASN A 77 -12.23 41.31 -5.46
CA ASN A 77 -11.25 41.11 -4.38
C ASN A 77 -11.65 40.92 -2.91
N ASP A 78 -12.93 40.91 -2.53
CA ASP A 78 -13.30 40.67 -1.10
C ASP A 78 -14.03 39.35 -0.81
N LYS A 79 -14.14 38.44 -1.79
CA LYS A 79 -14.86 37.15 -1.63
C LYS A 79 -13.98 35.91 -1.47
N ASP A 80 -12.67 36.02 -1.65
CA ASP A 80 -11.75 34.86 -1.56
C ASP A 80 -11.29 34.53 -0.12
N HIS A 81 -11.59 35.37 0.87
CA HIS A 81 -11.24 35.11 2.27
C HIS A 81 -12.28 34.29 3.06
N HIS A 82 -13.49 34.05 2.52
CA HIS A 82 -14.55 33.35 3.26
C HIS A 82 -14.57 31.81 3.13
N LEU A 83 -13.74 31.22 2.26
CA LEU A 83 -13.66 29.75 2.11
C LEU A 83 -12.74 29.07 3.15
N VAL A 84 -12.07 29.85 4.00
CA VAL A 84 -11.24 29.35 5.12
C VAL A 84 -12.09 29.11 6.39
N ASP A 85 -13.37 29.49 6.38
CA ASP A 85 -14.21 29.45 7.56
C ASP A 85 -14.81 28.05 7.81
N LYS A 86 -14.10 27.35 8.71
CA LYS A 86 -14.42 26.12 9.47
C LYS A 86 -13.92 24.81 8.87
N CYS A 87 -12.63 24.57 9.12
CA CYS A 87 -12.09 23.22 9.23
C CYS A 87 -13.00 22.30 10.08
N ASN A 88 -13.53 21.25 9.45
CA ASN A 88 -14.27 20.21 10.15
C ASN A 88 -13.31 19.12 10.65
N PHE A 89 -13.22 18.95 11.97
CA PHE A 89 -12.39 17.93 12.61
C PHE A 89 -13.17 16.70 13.06
N ASP A 90 -14.45 16.54 12.71
CA ASP A 90 -15.31 15.43 13.16
C ASP A 90 -14.67 14.05 12.93
N THR A 91 -14.04 13.85 11.76
CA THR A 91 -13.31 12.62 11.44
C THR A 91 -12.13 12.41 12.39
N THR A 92 -11.33 13.44 12.62
CA THR A 92 -10.20 13.41 13.58
C THR A 92 -10.68 13.15 15.00
N GLU A 93 -11.73 13.84 15.43
CA GLU A 93 -12.34 13.67 16.74
C GLU A 93 -12.89 12.25 16.92
N SER A 94 -13.44 11.65 15.86
CA SER A 94 -13.87 10.25 15.89
C SER A 94 -12.70 9.29 16.11
N ILE A 95 -11.55 9.55 15.46
CA ILE A 95 -10.30 8.78 15.66
C ILE A 95 -9.76 9.00 17.07
N LEU A 96 -9.76 10.22 17.58
CA LEU A 96 -9.28 10.52 18.94
C LEU A 96 -10.14 9.84 20.02
N ARG A 97 -11.44 9.65 19.75
CA ARG A 97 -12.37 8.93 20.63
C ARG A 97 -12.33 7.41 20.48
N TYR A 98 -11.55 6.89 19.53
CA TYR A 98 -11.41 5.45 19.33
C TYR A 98 -10.88 4.77 20.60
N LYS A 99 -11.59 3.74 21.05
CA LYS A 99 -11.18 2.88 22.15
C LYS A 99 -10.91 1.50 21.58
N SER A 100 -9.65 1.09 21.60
CA SER A 100 -9.28 -0.27 21.20
C SER A 100 -9.99 -1.28 22.11
N LEU A 101 -10.50 -2.36 21.51
CA LEU A 101 -11.13 -3.46 22.26
C LEU A 101 -10.08 -4.26 23.03
N LYS A 102 -8.85 -4.26 22.54
CA LYS A 102 -7.69 -4.80 23.24
C LYS A 102 -7.09 -3.67 24.07
N ALA A 103 -7.36 -3.67 25.37
CA ALA A 103 -6.57 -2.87 26.29
C ALA A 103 -5.10 -3.31 26.13
N SER A 104 -4.26 -2.47 25.52
CA SER A 104 -2.82 -2.69 25.59
C SER A 104 -2.47 -2.58 27.07
N ASN A 105 -2.29 -3.71 27.75
CA ASN A 105 -1.74 -3.71 29.10
C ASN A 105 -0.45 -2.90 29.00
N GLY A 106 -0.46 -1.72 29.63
CA GLY A 106 0.57 -0.70 29.46
C GLY A 106 1.92 -1.27 29.81
N ASP A 107 2.66 -1.72 28.81
CA ASP A 107 3.98 -2.24 29.00
C ASP A 107 4.90 -1.04 29.18
N THR A 108 5.10 -0.66 30.43
CA THR A 108 5.92 0.50 30.84
C THR A 108 7.39 0.35 30.42
N ASN A 109 7.80 -0.82 29.94
CA ASN A 109 9.19 -1.16 29.61
C ASN A 109 9.47 -1.27 28.10
N ASP A 110 8.57 -0.76 27.25
CA ASP A 110 8.83 -0.71 25.81
C ASP A 110 9.82 0.42 25.47
N ASN A 111 11.08 0.03 25.29
CA ASN A 111 12.22 0.90 24.98
C ASN A 111 12.35 1.26 23.50
N ARG A 112 11.43 0.79 22.63
CA ARG A 112 11.49 1.10 21.19
C ARG A 112 11.29 2.58 20.94
N ALA A 113 11.87 3.06 19.85
CA ALA A 113 11.68 4.43 19.43
C ALA A 113 10.20 4.70 19.11
N LYS A 114 9.64 5.71 19.77
CA LYS A 114 8.23 6.11 19.65
C LYS A 114 8.13 7.51 19.07
N PRO A 115 6.98 7.88 18.48
CA PRO A 115 6.70 9.27 18.16
C PRO A 115 6.73 10.12 19.43
N THR A 116 7.60 11.13 19.46
CA THR A 116 7.63 12.17 20.50
C THR A 116 7.77 13.53 19.83
N THR A 117 7.35 14.59 20.51
CA THR A 117 7.47 15.96 20.01
C THR A 117 8.93 16.27 19.64
N GLN A 118 9.88 15.99 20.54
CA GLN A 118 11.31 16.22 20.29
C GLN A 118 11.83 15.47 19.06
N ARG A 119 11.43 14.21 18.90
CA ARG A 119 11.87 13.36 17.78
C ARG A 119 11.30 13.84 16.45
N LEU A 120 10.04 14.29 16.44
CA LEU A 120 9.43 14.92 15.27
C LEU A 120 10.04 16.30 14.96
N HIS A 121 10.38 17.11 15.96
CA HIS A 121 11.09 18.38 15.73
C HIS A 121 12.45 18.14 15.07
N SER A 122 13.22 17.15 15.56
CA SER A 122 14.50 16.76 14.94
C SER A 122 14.29 16.37 13.47
N LEU A 123 13.31 15.50 13.21
CA LEU A 123 12.97 15.09 11.84
C LEU A 123 12.57 16.28 10.96
N PHE A 124 11.67 17.13 11.42
CA PHE A 124 11.16 18.23 10.62
C PHE A 124 12.21 19.30 10.37
N SER A 125 13.17 19.47 11.29
CA SER A 125 14.33 20.33 11.08
C SER A 125 15.21 19.81 9.93
N ILE A 126 15.44 18.50 9.85
CA ILE A 126 16.13 17.86 8.72
C ILE A 126 15.36 18.13 7.42
N LEU A 127 14.04 17.92 7.42
CA LEU A 127 13.20 18.13 6.25
C LEU A 127 13.21 19.58 5.77
N ILE A 128 13.09 20.57 6.67
CA ILE A 128 13.24 22.00 6.32
C ILE A 128 14.61 22.25 5.69
N SER A 129 15.68 21.78 6.33
CA SER A 129 17.05 22.09 5.89
C SER A 129 17.39 21.56 4.49
N THR A 130 16.64 20.57 4.02
CA THR A 130 16.84 19.92 2.71
C THR A 130 15.88 20.41 1.63
N GLU A 131 14.86 21.20 1.97
CA GLU A 131 13.86 21.69 1.01
C GLU A 131 14.47 22.51 -0.12
N GLU A 132 15.42 23.40 0.20
CA GLU A 132 16.04 24.24 -0.83
C GLU A 132 16.89 23.41 -1.79
N LYS A 133 17.67 22.47 -1.25
CA LYS A 133 18.52 21.57 -2.03
C LYS A 133 17.72 20.79 -3.07
N TYR A 134 16.50 20.37 -2.72
CA TYR A 134 15.66 19.53 -3.57
C TYR A 134 14.42 20.25 -4.12
N ARG A 135 14.38 21.60 -4.04
CA ARG A 135 13.21 22.44 -4.36
C ARG A 135 12.50 22.03 -5.64
N LYS A 136 13.24 21.97 -6.75
CA LYS A 136 12.69 21.65 -8.08
C LYS A 136 12.02 20.27 -8.14
N VAL A 137 12.63 19.27 -7.50
CA VAL A 137 12.09 17.90 -7.48
C VAL A 137 10.86 17.84 -6.59
N LEU A 138 10.88 18.49 -5.42
CA LEU A 138 9.71 18.55 -4.53
C LEU A 138 8.51 19.25 -5.19
N GLU A 139 8.75 20.37 -5.89
CA GLU A 139 7.72 21.08 -6.65
C GLU A 139 7.15 20.21 -7.78
N TYR A 140 8.00 19.55 -8.57
CA TYR A 140 7.56 18.62 -9.61
C TYR A 140 6.68 17.49 -9.05
N LEU A 141 7.06 16.94 -7.90
CA LEU A 141 6.35 15.84 -7.23
C LEU A 141 5.14 16.31 -6.41
N GLY A 142 4.84 17.61 -6.38
CA GLY A 142 3.80 18.20 -5.54
C GLY A 142 3.97 17.87 -4.06
N VAL A 143 5.22 17.71 -3.60
CA VAL A 143 5.54 17.53 -2.18
C VAL A 143 5.49 18.90 -1.53
N PHE A 144 4.65 19.04 -0.50
CA PHE A 144 4.53 20.29 0.25
C PHE A 144 5.87 20.68 0.90
N ARG A 145 6.04 21.98 1.13
CA ARG A 145 7.19 22.53 1.86
C ARG A 145 6.71 23.07 3.20
N PHE A 146 7.46 22.84 4.25
CA PHE A 146 7.22 23.47 5.55
C PHE A 146 7.51 24.98 5.45
N THR A 147 8.61 25.36 4.80
CA THR A 147 8.97 26.78 4.60
C THR A 147 7.93 27.59 3.82
N ASP A 148 7.01 26.91 3.14
CA ASP A 148 5.98 27.52 2.30
C ASP A 148 4.67 26.72 2.34
N LEU A 149 4.26 26.34 3.55
CA LEU A 149 3.15 25.40 3.75
C LEU A 149 1.83 25.95 3.19
N TYR A 150 1.61 27.24 3.39
CA TYR A 150 0.43 27.96 2.89
C TYR A 150 0.34 27.88 1.37
N ASN A 151 1.36 28.37 0.63
CA ASN A 151 1.29 28.38 -0.84
C ASN A 151 1.41 26.97 -1.45
N THR A 152 2.05 26.03 -0.76
CA THR A 152 2.15 24.64 -1.27
C THR A 152 0.90 23.80 -1.03
N LEU A 153 0.01 24.16 -0.09
CA LEU A 153 -1.22 23.42 0.18
C LEU A 153 -2.49 24.11 -0.32
N ILE A 154 -2.54 25.43 -0.39
CA ILE A 154 -3.77 26.16 -0.74
C ILE A 154 -4.27 25.93 -2.16
N PRO A 155 -3.39 25.92 -3.20
CA PRO A 155 -3.84 25.58 -4.54
C PRO A 155 -4.54 24.22 -4.58
N PHE A 156 -4.18 23.31 -3.67
CA PHE A 156 -4.82 22.02 -3.52
C PHE A 156 -6.10 22.10 -2.68
N ALA A 157 -6.10 22.84 -1.57
CA ALA A 157 -7.26 22.95 -0.67
C ALA A 157 -8.53 23.42 -1.39
N ASN A 158 -8.39 24.34 -2.35
CA ASN A 158 -9.51 24.87 -3.13
C ASN A 158 -10.02 23.90 -4.20
N ASN A 159 -9.27 22.84 -4.52
CA ASN A 159 -9.62 21.91 -5.59
C ASN A 159 -10.52 20.75 -5.13
N THR A 160 -10.42 20.31 -3.87
CA THR A 160 -11.27 19.23 -3.33
C THR A 160 -11.42 19.33 -1.81
N GLN A 161 -12.56 18.87 -1.27
CA GLN A 161 -12.79 18.74 0.19
C GLN A 161 -11.65 17.98 0.88
N ARG A 162 -11.17 16.90 0.27
CA ARG A 162 -10.06 16.09 0.79
C ARG A 162 -8.79 16.92 1.04
N LEU A 163 -8.42 17.77 0.11
CA LEU A 163 -7.20 18.59 0.20
C LEU A 163 -7.38 19.70 1.24
N HIS A 164 -8.59 20.23 1.40
CA HIS A 164 -8.95 21.13 2.48
C HIS A 164 -8.80 20.45 3.85
N ASP A 165 -9.31 19.21 4.02
CA ASP A 165 -9.18 18.46 5.27
C ASP A 165 -7.70 18.22 5.64
N ILE A 166 -6.85 17.91 4.65
CA ILE A 166 -5.40 17.79 4.82
C ILE A 166 -4.81 19.10 5.34
N TYR A 167 -5.12 20.22 4.69
CA TYR A 167 -4.66 21.55 5.12
C TYR A 167 -5.08 21.87 6.56
N CYS A 168 -6.34 21.58 6.91
CA CYS A 168 -6.85 21.76 8.26
C CYS A 168 -6.08 20.94 9.31
N HIS A 169 -5.69 19.70 9.00
CA HIS A 169 -4.84 18.90 9.90
C HIS A 169 -3.44 19.48 10.06
N PHE A 170 -2.84 20.02 9.00
CA PHE A 170 -1.59 20.75 9.11
C PHE A 170 -1.74 21.92 10.07
N GLN A 171 -2.72 22.80 9.87
CA GLN A 171 -2.94 23.95 10.75
C GLN A 171 -3.20 23.55 12.21
N ARG A 172 -3.85 22.41 12.45
CA ARG A 172 -4.15 21.93 13.80
C ARG A 172 -2.92 21.40 14.55
N TYR A 173 -2.01 20.73 13.85
CA TYR A 173 -0.95 19.95 14.47
C TYR A 173 0.46 20.53 14.29
N ILE A 174 0.67 21.35 13.27
CA ILE A 174 1.97 21.85 12.87
C ILE A 174 1.83 23.34 12.57
N THR A 175 2.48 24.17 13.39
CA THR A 175 2.57 25.62 13.15
C THR A 175 4.01 25.98 12.82
N ILE A 176 4.19 26.96 11.95
CA ILE A 176 5.51 27.41 11.51
C ILE A 176 5.52 28.91 11.70
N SER A 177 6.43 29.38 12.54
CA SER A 177 6.59 30.81 12.79
C SER A 177 7.40 31.48 11.70
N ASP A 178 7.36 32.81 11.64
CA ASP A 178 8.02 33.62 10.61
C ASP A 178 9.54 33.42 10.55
N ASN A 179 10.17 32.98 11.64
CA ASN A 179 11.60 32.68 11.69
C ASN A 179 11.95 31.24 11.23
N GLY A 180 10.97 30.49 10.75
CA GLY A 180 11.12 29.10 10.30
C GLY A 180 11.11 28.06 11.42
N HIS A 181 10.84 28.47 12.68
CA HIS A 181 10.67 27.51 13.78
C HIS A 181 9.35 26.76 13.61
N ILE A 182 9.44 25.43 13.54
CA ILE A 182 8.27 24.55 13.56
C ILE A 182 7.91 24.24 15.00
N ASP A 183 6.65 24.46 15.34
CA ASP A 183 5.99 24.03 16.56
C ASP A 183 5.06 22.85 16.27
N ILE A 184 5.12 21.84 17.14
CA ILE A 184 4.31 20.62 17.02
C ILE A 184 3.35 20.56 18.19
N ALA A 185 2.05 20.57 17.89
CA ALA A 185 1.02 20.54 18.91
C ALA A 185 1.06 19.20 19.69
N PRO A 186 0.99 19.20 21.04
CA PRO A 186 1.06 17.96 21.83
C PRO A 186 -0.01 16.93 21.47
N ASN A 187 -1.21 17.39 21.12
CA ASN A 187 -2.32 16.54 20.67
C ASN A 187 -2.04 15.82 19.33
N PHE A 188 -0.98 16.17 18.61
CA PHE A 188 -0.51 15.41 17.46
C PHE A 188 0.00 14.04 17.89
N ILE A 189 0.73 13.96 19.00
CA ILE A 189 1.22 12.68 19.53
C ILE A 189 0.05 11.78 19.93
N ASP A 190 -0.99 12.36 20.56
CA ASP A 190 -2.22 11.62 20.89
C ASP A 190 -2.93 11.12 19.63
N TYR A 191 -3.01 11.94 18.59
CA TYR A 191 -3.55 11.52 17.29
C TYR A 191 -2.76 10.35 16.69
N LEU A 192 -1.43 10.43 16.63
CA LEU A 192 -0.58 9.35 16.13
C LEU A 192 -0.75 8.06 16.95
N LYS A 193 -0.86 8.19 18.28
CA LYS A 193 -1.12 7.06 19.18
C LYS A 193 -2.46 6.40 18.88
N GLN A 194 -3.51 7.19 18.69
CA GLN A 194 -4.85 6.67 18.40
C GLN A 194 -4.95 6.01 17.02
N VAL A 195 -4.32 6.61 16.00
CA VAL A 195 -4.15 5.95 14.69
C VAL A 195 -3.42 4.61 14.86
N SER A 196 -2.35 4.56 15.65
CA SER A 196 -1.57 3.33 15.86
C SER A 196 -2.31 2.26 16.66
N ASN A 197 -3.13 2.66 17.63
CA ASN A 197 -4.00 1.76 18.38
C ASN A 197 -5.07 1.14 17.46
N TYR A 198 -5.65 1.95 16.59
CA TYR A 198 -6.58 1.47 15.57
C TYR A 198 -5.95 0.42 14.66
N LEU A 199 -4.68 0.61 14.27
CA LEU A 199 -3.93 -0.36 13.47
C LEU A 199 -3.69 -1.68 14.22
N SER A 200 -3.35 -1.59 15.50
CA SER A 200 -2.99 -2.76 16.31
C SER A 200 -4.20 -3.64 16.67
N ASP A 201 -5.42 -3.08 16.64
CA ASP A 201 -6.66 -3.81 16.93
C ASP A 201 -7.04 -4.84 15.85
N GLY A 202 -6.28 -4.94 14.75
CA GLY A 202 -6.48 -5.95 13.72
C GLY A 202 -7.87 -5.90 13.08
N PHE A 203 -8.51 -4.73 13.13
CA PHE A 203 -9.85 -4.46 12.62
C PHE A 203 -10.92 -5.38 13.25
N THR A 204 -10.78 -5.67 14.55
CA THR A 204 -11.80 -6.41 15.30
C THR A 204 -12.91 -5.50 15.81
N SER A 205 -12.66 -4.20 15.93
CA SER A 205 -13.67 -3.16 16.17
C SER A 205 -14.23 -2.57 14.89
N GLU A 206 -15.56 -2.42 14.82
CA GLU A 206 -16.21 -1.63 13.77
C GLU A 206 -15.93 -0.14 14.00
N HIS A 207 -15.23 0.50 13.06
CA HIS A 207 -15.08 1.96 13.08
C HIS A 207 -16.37 2.60 12.51
N PRO A 208 -16.91 3.68 13.09
CA PRO A 208 -18.14 4.32 12.60
C PRO A 208 -18.10 4.76 11.11
N LEU A 209 -16.92 4.91 10.53
CA LEU A 209 -16.76 5.20 9.10
C LEU A 209 -17.12 4.00 8.20
N TRP A 210 -17.00 2.76 8.71
CA TRP A 210 -17.30 1.54 7.96
C TRP A 210 -18.80 1.39 7.69
N THR A 211 -19.64 1.89 8.60
CA THR A 211 -21.10 1.81 8.46
C THR A 211 -21.68 2.97 7.66
N LYS A 212 -20.94 4.09 7.52
CA LYS A 212 -21.41 5.31 6.86
C LYS A 212 -21.10 5.38 5.37
N THR A 213 -20.06 4.70 4.88
CA THR A 213 -19.66 4.78 3.46
C THR A 213 -19.95 3.45 2.78
N PRO A 214 -20.93 3.38 1.85
CA PRO A 214 -21.12 2.20 1.03
C PRO A 214 -19.82 1.86 0.28
N ILE A 215 -19.41 0.59 0.32
CA ILE A 215 -18.17 0.12 -0.36
C ILE A 215 -18.17 0.48 -1.85
N ASN A 216 -19.34 0.50 -2.47
CA ASN A 216 -19.52 0.83 -3.88
C ASN A 216 -19.18 2.31 -4.20
N ASP A 217 -19.19 3.19 -3.21
CA ASP A 217 -18.90 4.62 -3.38
C ASP A 217 -17.40 4.92 -3.19
N LEU A 218 -16.61 3.93 -2.76
CA LEU A 218 -15.16 4.09 -2.61
C LEU A 218 -14.49 4.14 -3.98
N LYS A 219 -13.75 5.23 -4.21
CA LYS A 219 -12.89 5.36 -5.40
C LYS A 219 -11.89 4.20 -5.40
N LYS A 220 -11.95 3.37 -6.44
CA LYS A 220 -11.05 2.22 -6.59
C LYS A 220 -9.58 2.71 -6.70
N PRO A 221 -8.64 2.01 -6.07
CA PRO A 221 -7.22 2.32 -6.18
C PRO A 221 -6.73 2.12 -7.60
N VAL A 222 -5.79 2.95 -8.03
CA VAL A 222 -5.01 2.72 -9.25
C VAL A 222 -3.86 1.76 -8.93
N ILE A 223 -3.69 0.72 -9.73
CA ILE A 223 -2.57 -0.21 -9.60
C ILE A 223 -1.33 0.41 -10.23
N ILE A 224 -0.22 0.48 -9.50
CA ILE A 224 1.03 1.11 -9.94
C ILE A 224 2.11 0.04 -10.06
N LEU A 225 2.75 -0.02 -11.23
CA LEU A 225 3.90 -0.87 -11.49
C LEU A 225 5.04 0.00 -12.03
N GLY A 226 6.28 -0.37 -11.75
CA GLY A 226 7.48 0.24 -12.35
C GLY A 226 8.46 -0.82 -12.82
N ALA A 227 8.97 -0.70 -14.05
CA ALA A 227 9.96 -1.63 -14.56
C ALA A 227 10.83 -1.03 -15.67
N ASN A 228 11.95 -1.69 -15.94
CA ASN A 228 12.79 -1.43 -17.11
C ASN A 228 12.89 -2.70 -17.98
N SER A 229 13.65 -2.63 -19.07
CA SER A 229 13.82 -3.76 -19.99
C SER A 229 14.28 -5.06 -19.33
N ARG A 230 15.14 -4.98 -18.31
CA ARG A 230 15.66 -6.16 -17.61
C ARG A 230 14.56 -6.92 -16.85
N PHE A 231 13.56 -6.22 -16.34
CA PHE A 231 12.47 -6.79 -15.55
C PHE A 231 11.18 -6.98 -16.36
N TYR A 232 11.24 -6.88 -17.69
CA TYR A 232 10.07 -6.95 -18.57
C TYR A 232 9.29 -8.27 -18.44
N ASP A 233 9.98 -9.42 -18.38
CA ASP A 233 9.31 -10.72 -18.24
C ASP A 233 8.57 -10.84 -16.90
N THR A 234 9.21 -10.38 -15.82
CA THR A 234 8.58 -10.38 -14.49
C THR A 234 7.40 -9.41 -14.46
N PHE A 235 7.53 -8.26 -15.13
CA PHE A 235 6.45 -7.30 -15.33
C PHE A 235 5.26 -7.94 -16.07
N GLN A 236 5.49 -8.64 -17.18
CA GLN A 236 4.44 -9.35 -17.91
C GLN A 236 3.73 -10.39 -17.04
N ALA A 237 4.48 -11.13 -16.22
CA ALA A 237 3.92 -12.10 -15.30
C ALA A 237 3.06 -11.44 -14.20
N SER A 238 3.45 -10.28 -13.69
CA SER A 238 2.62 -9.48 -12.78
C SER A 238 1.35 -8.99 -13.49
N MET A 239 1.49 -8.43 -14.69
CA MET A 239 0.37 -7.95 -15.51
C MET A 239 -0.67 -9.01 -15.81
N ARG A 240 -0.27 -10.30 -15.97
CA ARG A 240 -1.24 -11.40 -16.09
C ARG A 240 -2.17 -11.49 -14.89
N THR A 241 -1.60 -11.43 -13.68
CA THR A 241 -2.42 -11.47 -12.44
C THR A 241 -3.20 -10.17 -12.25
N VAL A 242 -2.65 -9.02 -12.63
CA VAL A 242 -3.38 -7.74 -12.63
C VAL A 242 -4.57 -7.78 -13.60
N ASN A 243 -4.42 -8.37 -14.78
CA ASN A 243 -5.53 -8.52 -15.73
C ASN A 243 -6.58 -9.53 -15.22
N GLN A 244 -6.15 -10.59 -14.55
CA GLN A 244 -7.04 -11.60 -13.99
C GLN A 244 -7.89 -11.06 -12.84
N TYR A 245 -7.29 -10.30 -11.91
CA TYR A 245 -7.96 -9.85 -10.69
C TYR A 245 -8.41 -8.38 -10.72
N PHE A 246 -7.84 -7.56 -11.59
CA PHE A 246 -8.11 -6.12 -11.69
C PHE A 246 -8.48 -5.69 -13.10
N SER A 247 -9.23 -6.52 -13.84
CA SER A 247 -9.60 -6.26 -15.24
C SER A 247 -10.21 -4.87 -15.48
N ASN A 248 -10.95 -4.35 -14.49
CA ASN A 248 -11.70 -3.10 -14.58
C ASN A 248 -11.04 -1.93 -13.82
N SER A 249 -9.80 -2.10 -13.34
CA SER A 249 -9.09 -1.02 -12.63
C SER A 249 -8.20 -0.24 -13.59
N THR A 250 -7.86 1.00 -13.29
CA THR A 250 -6.79 1.69 -14.00
C THR A 250 -5.44 1.14 -13.55
N VAL A 251 -4.49 1.01 -14.49
CA VAL A 251 -3.10 0.64 -14.19
C VAL A 251 -2.20 1.77 -14.68
N ALA A 252 -1.30 2.25 -13.83
CA ALA A 252 -0.25 3.15 -14.24
C ALA A 252 1.09 2.39 -14.25
N ILE A 253 1.81 2.50 -15.36
CA ILE A 253 3.10 1.85 -15.57
C ILE A 253 4.16 2.93 -15.69
N TYR A 254 5.07 2.95 -14.73
CA TYR A 254 6.23 3.81 -14.77
C TYR A 254 7.35 3.15 -15.57
N ASP A 255 7.74 3.81 -16.64
CA ASP A 255 8.83 3.41 -17.51
C ASP A 255 10.18 3.84 -16.90
N LEU A 256 10.92 2.87 -16.40
CA LEU A 256 12.29 3.03 -15.86
C LEU A 256 13.37 2.73 -16.91
N GLY A 257 12.98 2.58 -18.19
CA GLY A 257 13.85 2.25 -19.31
C GLY A 257 13.46 0.94 -20.00
N PHE A 258 12.22 0.84 -20.48
CA PHE A 258 11.82 -0.14 -21.49
C PHE A 258 12.43 0.20 -22.85
N ASP A 259 12.58 -0.81 -23.70
CA ASP A 259 12.93 -0.58 -25.10
C ASP A 259 11.68 -0.28 -25.94
N GLY A 260 11.88 0.20 -27.17
CA GLY A 260 10.78 0.61 -28.04
C GLY A 260 9.80 -0.53 -28.36
N ASN A 261 10.29 -1.77 -28.50
CA ASN A 261 9.43 -2.92 -28.79
C ASN A 261 8.60 -3.31 -27.57
N GLN A 262 9.22 -3.35 -26.40
CA GLN A 262 8.54 -3.61 -25.13
C GLN A 262 7.45 -2.58 -24.85
N LEU A 263 7.73 -1.29 -25.08
CA LEU A 263 6.78 -0.20 -24.91
C LEU A 263 5.59 -0.33 -25.86
N ASN A 264 5.82 -0.66 -27.13
CA ASN A 264 4.76 -0.92 -28.10
C ASN A 264 3.89 -2.10 -27.68
N MET A 265 4.51 -3.20 -27.25
CA MET A 265 3.77 -4.36 -26.73
C MET A 265 2.93 -4.00 -25.50
N ILE A 266 3.39 -3.13 -24.61
CA ILE A 266 2.59 -2.70 -23.45
C ILE A 266 1.35 -1.93 -23.93
N LYS A 267 1.54 -0.98 -24.86
CA LYS A 267 0.45 -0.17 -25.42
C LYS A 267 -0.60 -1.01 -26.13
N GLU A 268 -0.16 -1.99 -26.93
CA GLU A 268 -1.06 -2.90 -27.68
C GLU A 268 -1.83 -3.85 -26.78
N ASN A 269 -1.24 -4.32 -25.68
CA ASN A 269 -1.85 -5.34 -24.81
C ASN A 269 -2.60 -4.78 -23.60
N CYS A 270 -2.63 -3.46 -23.39
CA CYS A 270 -3.31 -2.86 -22.26
C CYS A 270 -3.91 -1.47 -22.57
N GLU A 271 -5.14 -1.46 -23.07
CA GLU A 271 -5.88 -0.23 -23.40
C GLU A 271 -6.17 0.64 -22.17
N ARG A 272 -6.30 0.04 -20.98
CA ARG A 272 -6.56 0.74 -19.71
C ARG A 272 -5.29 1.22 -19.00
N CYS A 273 -4.11 0.99 -19.59
CA CYS A 273 -2.84 1.34 -18.97
C CYS A 273 -2.44 2.77 -19.31
N ILE A 274 -2.02 3.52 -18.28
CA ILE A 274 -1.39 4.83 -18.42
C ILE A 274 0.12 4.61 -18.30
N ILE A 275 0.87 4.95 -19.35
CA ILE A 275 2.33 4.83 -19.31
C ILE A 275 2.93 6.19 -18.93
N ILE A 276 3.80 6.20 -17.92
CA ILE A 276 4.40 7.40 -17.35
C ILE A 276 5.91 7.27 -17.45
N GLY A 277 6.57 8.19 -18.14
CA GLY A 277 8.04 8.24 -18.16
C GLY A 277 8.59 8.66 -16.80
N PHE A 278 9.61 7.95 -16.30
CA PHE A 278 10.29 8.37 -15.07
C PHE A 278 11.24 9.56 -15.35
N PRO A 279 11.15 10.66 -14.59
CA PRO A 279 11.85 11.92 -14.86
C PRO A 279 13.32 11.86 -14.39
N PHE A 280 14.13 10.99 -15.00
CA PHE A 280 15.55 10.86 -14.63
C PHE A 280 16.29 12.18 -14.81
N GLY A 281 16.03 12.92 -15.90
CA GLY A 281 16.75 14.16 -16.21
C GLY A 281 16.60 15.24 -15.14
N GLU A 282 15.39 15.42 -14.62
CA GLU A 282 15.07 16.40 -13.58
C GLU A 282 15.76 16.06 -12.25
N ILE A 283 15.84 14.77 -11.91
CA ILE A 283 16.28 14.28 -10.61
C ILE A 283 17.80 14.06 -10.54
N GLU A 284 18.41 13.56 -11.62
CA GLU A 284 19.85 13.23 -11.65
C GLU A 284 20.75 14.43 -11.38
N SER A 285 20.28 15.63 -11.72
CA SER A 285 21.02 16.88 -11.47
C SER A 285 21.31 17.14 -9.98
N VAL A 286 20.48 16.64 -9.08
CA VAL A 286 20.58 16.85 -7.62
C VAL A 286 20.73 15.55 -6.82
N ALA A 287 20.37 14.42 -7.40
CA ALA A 287 20.38 13.10 -6.78
C ALA A 287 20.79 12.00 -7.80
N PRO A 288 22.06 12.01 -8.27
CA PRO A 288 22.51 11.12 -9.36
C PRO A 288 22.40 9.63 -9.03
N HIS A 289 22.42 9.25 -7.75
CA HIS A 289 22.23 7.86 -7.32
C HIS A 289 20.83 7.33 -7.66
N VAL A 290 19.81 8.16 -7.87
CA VAL A 290 18.46 7.70 -8.23
C VAL A 290 18.44 6.92 -9.56
N ARG A 291 19.38 7.20 -10.46
CA ARG A 291 19.56 6.46 -11.72
C ARG A 291 19.97 5.01 -11.52
N LEU A 292 20.65 4.71 -10.41
CA LEU A 292 21.09 3.36 -10.09
C LEU A 292 19.91 2.53 -9.56
N LEU A 293 19.15 1.92 -10.46
CA LEU A 293 17.91 1.21 -10.12
C LEU A 293 18.05 0.14 -9.03
N SER A 294 19.25 -0.43 -8.84
CA SER A 294 19.52 -1.44 -7.81
C SER A 294 19.50 -0.92 -6.37
N ASN A 295 19.51 0.40 -6.17
CA ASN A 295 19.34 1.01 -4.86
C ASN A 295 17.88 1.40 -4.55
N PHE A 296 16.94 1.17 -5.48
CA PHE A 296 15.51 1.43 -5.27
C PHE A 296 15.12 2.87 -4.86
N ALA A 297 16.04 3.85 -4.96
CA ALA A 297 15.76 5.25 -4.59
C ALA A 297 14.70 5.91 -5.48
N TRP A 298 14.46 5.37 -6.68
CA TRP A 298 13.38 5.79 -7.57
C TRP A 298 11.98 5.43 -7.05
N LYS A 299 11.84 4.42 -6.18
CA LYS A 299 10.53 3.90 -5.78
C LYS A 299 9.71 4.89 -4.94
N PRO A 300 10.28 5.53 -3.89
CA PRO A 300 9.53 6.53 -3.11
C PRO A 300 9.03 7.69 -3.98
N ILE A 301 9.82 8.06 -5.00
CA ILE A 301 9.47 9.09 -5.98
C ILE A 301 8.26 8.66 -6.82
N ILE A 302 8.25 7.42 -7.33
CA ILE A 302 7.09 6.87 -8.05
C ILE A 302 5.84 6.84 -7.15
N VAL A 303 5.97 6.37 -5.92
CA VAL A 303 4.84 6.27 -4.98
C VAL A 303 4.27 7.66 -4.73
N GLN A 304 5.11 8.67 -4.49
CA GLN A 304 4.67 10.06 -4.32
C GLN A 304 4.00 10.62 -5.57
N ASP A 305 4.61 10.49 -6.76
CA ASP A 305 4.02 11.00 -8.00
C ASP A 305 2.66 10.32 -8.30
N ALA A 306 2.56 9.02 -8.05
CA ALA A 306 1.33 8.27 -8.22
C ALA A 306 0.24 8.69 -7.22
N VAL A 307 0.59 8.91 -5.95
CA VAL A 307 -0.35 9.42 -4.94
C VAL A 307 -0.87 10.80 -5.34
N ARG A 308 0.00 11.70 -5.79
CA ARG A 308 -0.39 13.02 -6.30
C ARG A 308 -1.37 12.93 -7.48
N ARG A 309 -1.13 12.03 -8.43
CA ARG A 309 -1.95 11.88 -9.64
C ARG A 309 -3.30 11.22 -9.38
N PHE A 310 -3.32 10.18 -8.54
CA PHE A 310 -4.45 9.27 -8.47
C PHE A 310 -5.20 9.33 -7.13
N GLY A 311 -4.56 9.86 -6.08
CA GLY A 311 -5.08 9.99 -4.74
C GLY A 311 -4.97 8.69 -3.93
N THR A 312 -5.44 7.57 -4.46
CA THR A 312 -5.37 6.25 -3.79
C THR A 312 -4.79 5.22 -4.73
N ILE A 313 -3.74 4.53 -4.28
CA ILE A 313 -2.94 3.62 -5.11
C ILE A 313 -2.62 2.31 -4.41
N ILE A 314 -2.33 1.29 -5.21
CA ILE A 314 -1.63 0.08 -4.79
C ILE A 314 -0.39 -0.05 -5.66
N TYR A 315 0.77 0.17 -5.08
CA TYR A 315 2.05 -0.09 -5.73
C TYR A 315 2.47 -1.54 -5.54
N GLY A 316 2.92 -2.17 -6.62
CA GLY A 316 3.54 -3.49 -6.59
C GLY A 316 4.83 -3.52 -7.42
N ASP A 317 5.87 -4.12 -6.87
CA ASP A 317 7.03 -4.52 -7.65
C ASP A 317 6.61 -5.56 -8.70
N THR A 318 7.37 -5.67 -9.78
CA THR A 318 7.09 -6.66 -10.84
C THR A 318 7.13 -8.11 -10.34
N SER A 319 7.76 -8.37 -9.20
CA SER A 319 7.77 -9.66 -8.49
C SER A 319 6.44 -10.02 -7.81
N VAL A 320 5.51 -9.07 -7.67
CA VAL A 320 4.22 -9.28 -7.02
C VAL A 320 3.26 -10.03 -7.96
N ARG A 321 2.56 -11.01 -7.40
CA ARG A 321 1.45 -11.75 -8.03
C ARG A 321 0.19 -11.53 -7.22
N TYR A 322 -0.85 -11.00 -7.83
CA TYR A 322 -2.13 -10.79 -7.16
C TYR A 322 -2.90 -12.12 -7.11
N LEU A 323 -3.63 -12.35 -6.02
CA LEU A 323 -4.37 -13.59 -5.74
C LEU A 323 -5.89 -13.35 -5.58
N THR A 324 -6.29 -12.10 -5.39
CA THR A 324 -7.71 -11.69 -5.30
C THR A 324 -7.89 -10.26 -5.78
N SER A 325 -9.13 -9.92 -6.14
CA SER A 325 -9.59 -8.58 -6.47
C SER A 325 -10.09 -7.79 -5.25
N ASN A 326 -10.35 -8.48 -4.13
CA ASN A 326 -10.94 -7.87 -2.94
C ASN A 326 -9.87 -7.10 -2.15
N PHE A 327 -9.90 -5.77 -2.30
CA PHE A 327 -9.06 -4.82 -1.59
C PHE A 327 -9.87 -3.89 -0.68
N ASP A 328 -11.16 -4.16 -0.47
CA ASP A 328 -12.07 -3.20 0.17
C ASP A 328 -11.59 -2.81 1.56
N ARG A 329 -11.19 -3.80 2.37
CA ARG A 329 -10.61 -3.56 3.70
C ARG A 329 -9.32 -2.76 3.62
N ILE A 330 -8.43 -3.12 2.68
CA ILE A 330 -7.17 -2.39 2.46
C ILE A 330 -7.42 -0.93 2.12
N ILE A 331 -8.43 -0.64 1.31
CA ILE A 331 -8.80 0.70 0.86
C ILE A 331 -9.43 1.49 2.02
N ILE A 332 -10.46 0.93 2.67
CA ILE A 332 -11.17 1.56 3.80
C ILE A 332 -10.19 1.98 4.89
N ASP A 333 -9.31 1.05 5.28
CA ASP A 333 -8.34 1.34 6.33
C ASP A 333 -7.37 2.45 5.91
N ASN A 334 -6.92 2.44 4.64
CA ASN A 334 -5.99 3.43 4.14
C ASN A 334 -6.59 4.84 4.11
N LEU A 335 -7.91 4.98 4.08
CA LEU A 335 -8.54 6.30 4.28
C LEU A 335 -8.14 6.90 5.64
N ILE A 336 -8.02 6.07 6.67
CA ILE A 336 -7.66 6.50 8.03
C ILE A 336 -6.14 6.62 8.18
N ARG A 337 -5.37 5.57 7.86
CA ARG A 337 -3.91 5.54 8.11
C ARG A 337 -3.05 6.19 7.03
N GLY A 338 -3.57 6.30 5.82
CA GLY A 338 -2.87 6.85 4.65
C GLY A 338 -1.80 5.95 4.04
N PHE A 339 -1.16 5.06 4.81
CA PHE A 339 -0.04 4.27 4.33
C PHE A 339 -0.04 2.86 4.90
N ALA A 340 0.18 1.86 4.04
CA ALA A 340 0.16 0.48 4.48
C ALA A 340 1.05 -0.47 3.67
N CYS A 341 1.70 -1.37 4.38
CA CYS A 341 2.72 -2.29 3.88
C CYS A 341 2.70 -3.57 4.72
N ARG A 342 3.50 -4.58 4.39
CA ARG A 342 3.56 -5.82 5.17
C ARG A 342 4.81 -5.90 5.98
N GLU A 343 4.68 -6.12 7.27
CA GLU A 343 5.82 -6.46 8.11
C GLU A 343 6.37 -7.86 7.79
N LEU A 344 7.69 -8.02 7.91
CA LEU A 344 8.40 -9.29 7.80
C LEU A 344 8.90 -9.70 9.19
N PRO A 345 8.14 -10.54 9.92
CA PRO A 345 8.58 -11.07 11.21
C PRO A 345 9.95 -11.75 11.09
N ASP A 346 10.71 -11.73 12.18
CA ASP A 346 12.08 -12.26 12.30
C ASP A 346 13.13 -11.56 11.41
N HIS A 347 12.78 -10.44 10.77
CA HIS A 347 13.71 -9.61 9.99
C HIS A 347 13.85 -8.23 10.64
N TYR A 348 14.75 -8.10 11.62
CA TYR A 348 14.96 -6.85 12.34
C TYR A 348 15.58 -5.76 11.44
N LEU A 349 15.05 -4.54 11.54
CA LEU A 349 15.44 -3.39 10.74
C LEU A 349 16.93 -3.08 10.89
N SER A 350 17.45 -3.11 12.12
CA SER A 350 18.86 -2.84 12.42
C SER A 350 19.82 -3.83 11.75
N CYS A 351 19.38 -5.04 11.41
CA CYS A 351 20.17 -6.04 10.71
C CYS A 351 20.23 -5.83 9.17
N TYR A 352 19.27 -5.07 8.63
CA TYR A 352 19.12 -4.83 7.19
C TYR A 352 19.32 -3.36 6.81
N THR A 353 19.75 -2.52 7.74
CA THR A 353 19.89 -1.07 7.57
C THR A 353 21.27 -0.64 8.04
N LEU A 354 21.98 0.12 7.20
CA LEU A 354 23.29 0.63 7.56
C LEU A 354 23.18 1.89 8.42
N GLY A 355 24.21 2.10 9.25
CA GLY A 355 24.30 3.22 10.18
C GLY A 355 24.04 4.58 9.54
N GLY A 356 24.49 4.81 8.29
CA GLY A 356 24.28 6.07 7.58
C GLY A 356 22.81 6.46 7.43
N THR A 357 21.91 5.50 7.22
CA THR A 357 20.46 5.76 7.20
C THR A 357 19.97 6.25 8.56
N PHE A 358 20.36 5.60 9.66
CA PHE A 358 19.97 6.02 11.01
C PHE A 358 20.56 7.38 11.39
N SER A 359 21.83 7.60 11.06
CA SER A 359 22.52 8.87 11.30
C SER A 359 21.88 10.02 10.54
N TRP A 360 21.35 9.79 9.33
CA TRP A 360 20.59 10.80 8.59
C TRP A 360 19.36 11.28 9.38
N PHE A 361 18.72 10.38 10.13
CA PHE A 361 17.60 10.68 11.02
C PHE A 361 18.01 11.25 12.40
N ASN A 362 19.31 11.49 12.64
CA ASN A 362 19.87 11.80 13.97
C ASN A 362 19.56 10.71 15.01
N GLU A 363 19.52 9.45 14.60
CA GLU A 363 19.24 8.31 15.46
C GLU A 363 20.38 7.28 15.42
N THR A 364 20.37 6.38 16.40
CA THR A 364 21.28 5.23 16.44
C THR A 364 20.52 3.95 16.07
N SER A 365 21.22 2.93 15.60
CA SER A 365 20.58 1.65 15.22
C SER A 365 19.86 0.99 16.38
N SER A 366 20.32 1.18 17.62
CA SER A 366 19.73 0.58 18.82
C SER A 366 18.32 1.08 19.11
N ALA A 367 17.98 2.29 18.67
CA ALA A 367 16.61 2.80 18.73
C ALA A 367 15.62 1.92 17.91
N PHE A 368 16.14 1.09 17.01
CA PHE A 368 15.38 0.26 16.08
C PHE A 368 15.61 -1.26 16.24
N ASP A 369 16.27 -1.70 17.32
CA ASP A 369 16.66 -3.12 17.45
C ASP A 369 15.47 -4.08 17.49
N ASP A 370 14.32 -3.65 18.03
CA ASP A 370 13.10 -4.46 18.09
C ASP A 370 12.06 -4.10 17.01
N ILE A 371 12.50 -3.37 15.97
CA ILE A 371 11.65 -2.99 14.84
C ILE A 371 11.85 -4.02 13.72
N TYR A 372 10.77 -4.63 13.24
CA TYR A 372 10.86 -5.48 12.04
C TYR A 372 10.80 -4.65 10.76
N ILE A 373 11.49 -5.11 9.73
CA ILE A 373 11.40 -4.53 8.39
C ILE A 373 10.03 -4.82 7.77
N ALA A 374 9.59 -3.98 6.83
CA ALA A 374 8.38 -4.17 6.04
C ALA A 374 8.67 -4.18 4.54
N GLU A 375 7.84 -4.89 3.78
CA GLU A 375 7.90 -5.01 2.33
C GLU A 375 7.50 -3.68 1.67
N ALA A 376 8.47 -2.92 1.18
CA ALA A 376 8.23 -1.80 0.26
C ALA A 376 7.95 -2.27 -1.19
N GLY A 377 7.98 -3.58 -1.44
CA GLY A 377 7.64 -4.14 -2.76
C GLY A 377 6.13 -4.23 -2.99
N PHE A 378 5.32 -4.02 -1.96
CA PHE A 378 3.87 -3.98 -2.09
C PHE A 378 3.30 -3.04 -1.03
N VAL A 379 2.84 -1.87 -1.47
CA VAL A 379 2.31 -0.84 -0.57
C VAL A 379 0.97 -0.31 -1.10
N ALA A 380 0.06 0.01 -0.19
CA ALA A 380 -1.18 0.69 -0.49
C ALA A 380 -1.14 2.05 0.19
N VAL A 381 -1.41 3.11 -0.57
CA VAL A 381 -1.25 4.49 -0.09
C VAL A 381 -2.45 5.31 -0.52
N THR A 382 -3.00 6.09 0.41
CA THR A 382 -4.10 7.03 0.18
C THR A 382 -3.65 8.41 0.65
N ASP A 383 -3.67 9.37 -0.26
CA ASP A 383 -3.37 10.78 -0.02
C ASP A 383 -4.19 11.34 1.15
N ASN A 384 -3.58 11.43 2.32
CA ASN A 384 -4.13 12.10 3.47
C ASN A 384 -3.00 12.81 4.22
N PHE A 385 -3.33 13.48 5.31
CA PHE A 385 -2.37 14.24 6.11
C PHE A 385 -1.15 13.39 6.51
N LEU A 386 -1.39 12.16 6.97
CA LEU A 386 -0.33 11.28 7.46
C LEU A 386 0.51 10.68 6.33
N SER A 387 -0.12 10.24 5.24
CA SER A 387 0.62 9.73 4.08
C SER A 387 1.50 10.82 3.47
N ARG A 388 1.07 12.08 3.46
CA ARG A 388 1.89 13.19 2.96
C ARG A 388 3.13 13.40 3.82
N LEU A 389 3.02 13.34 5.15
CA LEU A 389 4.17 13.41 6.05
C LEU A 389 5.15 12.24 5.83
N VAL A 390 4.62 11.01 5.74
CA VAL A 390 5.41 9.80 5.46
C VAL A 390 6.13 9.92 4.11
N LEU A 391 5.40 10.26 3.05
CA LEU A 391 5.96 10.36 1.70
C LEU A 391 6.96 11.50 1.57
N LYS A 392 6.70 12.67 2.18
CA LYS A 392 7.68 13.77 2.22
C LYS A 392 9.01 13.29 2.79
N THR A 393 8.96 12.58 3.92
CA THR A 393 10.17 12.07 4.56
C THR A 393 10.85 10.99 3.72
N TRP A 394 10.07 10.05 3.18
CA TRP A 394 10.59 8.94 2.40
C TRP A 394 11.22 9.40 1.07
N VAL A 395 10.58 10.35 0.38
CA VAL A 395 11.13 11.00 -0.83
C VAL A 395 12.38 11.79 -0.50
N THR A 396 12.38 12.58 0.58
CA THR A 396 13.56 13.38 0.96
C THR A 396 14.76 12.48 1.27
N CYS A 397 14.54 11.38 2.00
CA CYS A 397 15.56 10.35 2.20
C CYS A 397 16.01 9.71 0.87
N ALA A 398 15.08 9.41 -0.05
CA ALA A 398 15.41 8.86 -1.37
C ALA A 398 16.29 9.78 -2.22
N LEU A 399 16.13 11.10 -2.07
CA LEU A 399 16.94 12.10 -2.75
C LEU A 399 18.32 12.31 -2.09
N ASP A 400 18.55 11.77 -0.89
CA ASP A 400 19.83 11.82 -0.20
C ASP A 400 20.55 10.46 -0.22
N GLY A 401 21.67 10.38 -0.94
CA GLY A 401 22.46 9.15 -1.04
C GLY A 401 22.93 8.62 0.31
N ASN A 402 23.19 9.48 1.30
CA ASN A 402 23.60 9.03 2.65
C ASN A 402 22.44 8.39 3.41
N CYS A 403 21.20 8.74 3.09
CA CYS A 403 20.02 8.15 3.70
C CYS A 403 19.63 6.84 3.02
N ILE A 404 19.36 6.87 1.70
CA ILE A 404 18.76 5.75 0.98
C ILE A 404 19.76 4.67 0.57
N ALA A 405 21.03 5.04 0.38
CA ALA A 405 22.06 4.16 -0.14
C ALA A 405 23.43 4.52 0.45
N PRO A 406 23.57 4.55 1.79
CA PRO A 406 24.81 4.93 2.46
C PRO A 406 26.01 4.12 1.95
N SER A 407 27.20 4.70 2.06
CA SER A 407 28.46 4.06 1.66
C SER A 407 28.57 2.64 2.22
N ASN A 408 29.04 1.70 1.39
CA ASN A 408 29.15 0.26 1.67
C ASN A 408 27.83 -0.53 1.67
N SER A 409 26.73 0.05 1.20
CA SER A 409 25.46 -0.66 0.99
C SER A 409 25.61 -1.89 0.09
N ARG A 410 25.14 -3.05 0.57
CA ARG A 410 25.09 -4.33 -0.17
C ARG A 410 23.73 -4.98 0.03
N THR A 411 23.16 -5.56 -1.02
CA THR A 411 21.87 -6.27 -0.93
C THR A 411 21.97 -7.64 -0.24
N GLN A 412 23.17 -8.23 -0.16
CA GLN A 412 23.38 -9.60 0.31
C GLN A 412 23.73 -9.64 1.80
N CYS A 413 22.86 -10.28 2.59
CA CYS A 413 23.15 -10.61 3.98
C CYS A 413 23.96 -11.90 4.09
N LYS A 414 25.22 -11.78 4.53
CA LYS A 414 26.01 -12.93 4.98
C LYS A 414 25.65 -13.22 6.43
N ARG A 415 24.68 -14.13 6.62
CA ARG A 415 24.09 -14.54 7.92
C ARG A 415 25.12 -14.96 8.99
N LEU A 416 26.36 -15.26 8.61
CA LEU A 416 27.40 -15.82 9.47
C LEU A 416 28.33 -14.79 10.14
N LEU A 417 28.25 -13.50 9.80
CA LEU A 417 29.26 -12.52 10.25
C LEU A 417 28.78 -11.47 11.26
N GLY A 418 27.59 -11.62 11.86
CA GLY A 418 27.08 -10.65 12.82
C GLY A 418 26.84 -9.25 12.21
N ALA A 419 26.49 -8.29 13.07
CA ALA A 419 26.34 -6.88 12.71
C ALA A 419 27.65 -6.37 12.07
N GLY A 420 27.65 -6.14 10.75
CA GLY A 420 28.87 -5.81 10.00
C GLY A 420 28.90 -6.30 8.54
N SER A 421 27.87 -7.02 8.07
CA SER A 421 27.85 -7.59 6.71
C SER A 421 27.71 -6.57 5.56
N GLY A 422 27.50 -5.29 5.85
CA GLY A 422 27.21 -4.27 4.83
C GLY A 422 25.78 -4.32 4.29
N THR A 423 24.90 -5.13 4.89
CA THR A 423 23.56 -5.37 4.35
C THR A 423 22.68 -4.12 4.45
N HIS A 424 22.11 -3.72 3.32
CA HIS A 424 21.17 -2.63 3.22
C HIS A 424 20.01 -2.97 2.29
N ARG A 425 18.78 -2.71 2.76
CA ARG A 425 17.54 -2.91 1.98
C ARG A 425 16.95 -1.62 1.42
N TYR A 426 17.75 -0.55 1.38
CA TYR A 426 17.47 0.70 0.67
C TYR A 426 16.08 1.30 0.97
N ASP A 427 15.17 1.28 -0.01
CA ASP A 427 13.81 1.79 0.09
C ASP A 427 13.03 1.17 1.26
N GLN A 428 13.18 -0.13 1.50
CA GLN A 428 12.55 -0.81 2.64
C GLN A 428 13.12 -0.33 3.98
N SER A 429 14.44 -0.18 4.07
CA SER A 429 15.11 0.33 5.26
C SER A 429 14.65 1.75 5.60
N ALA A 430 14.68 2.64 4.60
CA ALA A 430 14.22 4.01 4.73
C ALA A 430 12.73 4.07 5.10
N MET A 431 11.87 3.33 4.40
CA MET A 431 10.42 3.32 4.65
C MET A 431 10.11 2.97 6.10
N VAL A 432 10.67 1.90 6.62
CA VAL A 432 10.37 1.44 7.99
C VAL A 432 10.93 2.41 9.03
N ALA A 433 12.12 2.97 8.79
CA ALA A 433 12.66 4.01 9.65
C ALA A 433 11.71 5.21 9.72
N VAL A 434 11.22 5.69 8.56
CA VAL A 434 10.22 6.77 8.46
C VAL A 434 8.94 6.42 9.20
N LEU A 435 8.39 5.22 9.00
CA LEU A 435 7.16 4.78 9.66
C LEU A 435 7.30 4.76 11.20
N SER A 436 8.52 4.56 11.75
CA SER A 436 8.75 4.62 13.20
C SER A 436 8.60 6.02 13.82
N PHE A 437 8.66 7.09 13.01
CA PHE A 437 8.46 8.45 13.49
C PHE A 437 6.98 8.80 13.65
N TYR A 438 6.11 8.14 12.89
CA TYR A 438 4.71 8.50 12.79
C TYR A 438 3.76 7.48 13.42
N PHE A 439 4.22 6.25 13.64
CA PHE A 439 3.38 5.18 14.17
C PHE A 439 4.02 4.54 15.40
N PHE A 440 3.21 4.32 16.44
CA PHE A 440 3.58 3.55 17.61
C PHE A 440 3.61 2.08 17.26
N GLN A 441 4.66 1.39 17.71
CA GLN A 441 4.79 -0.04 17.50
C GLN A 441 4.07 -0.83 18.59
N SER A 442 3.31 -1.88 18.25
CA SER A 442 2.64 -2.73 19.23
C SER A 442 3.67 -3.57 19.97
N SER A 443 3.60 -3.61 21.30
CA SER A 443 4.50 -4.44 22.13
C SER A 443 4.24 -5.91 21.83
N ARG A 444 5.15 -6.58 21.12
CA ARG A 444 5.10 -8.03 20.94
C ARG A 444 5.76 -8.71 22.14
N LYS A 445 5.05 -8.75 23.27
CA LYS A 445 5.36 -9.73 24.32
C LYS A 445 4.95 -11.12 23.84
N SER A 446 5.87 -11.82 23.17
CA SER A 446 5.89 -13.27 22.95
C SER A 446 4.75 -13.96 22.20
N ASP A 447 3.59 -13.33 22.01
CA ASP A 447 2.47 -13.98 21.33
C ASP A 447 2.52 -13.67 19.83
N ARG A 448 2.95 -14.68 19.05
CA ARG A 448 3.05 -14.64 17.57
C ARG A 448 1.70 -14.41 16.86
N THR A 449 0.63 -14.19 17.61
CA THR A 449 -0.75 -14.11 17.14
C THR A 449 -1.24 -12.68 16.91
N GLU A 450 -0.53 -11.65 17.38
CA GLU A 450 -0.93 -10.26 17.18
C GLU A 450 -0.31 -9.63 15.91
N PRO A 451 -1.15 -9.05 15.01
CA PRO A 451 -0.65 -8.27 13.90
C PRO A 451 0.10 -7.05 14.45
N ALA A 452 1.31 -6.81 13.95
CA ALA A 452 2.02 -5.56 14.21
C ALA A 452 1.24 -4.36 13.66
N PRO A 453 1.52 -3.13 14.11
CA PRO A 453 0.78 -1.94 13.64
C PRO A 453 1.04 -1.63 12.17
N TYR A 454 2.16 -2.10 11.61
CA TYR A 454 2.39 -2.07 10.17
C TYR A 454 1.85 -3.32 9.47
N ASP A 455 1.51 -4.38 10.20
CA ASP A 455 1.09 -5.67 9.66
C ASP A 455 -0.41 -5.70 9.40
N MET A 456 -0.82 -4.94 8.40
CA MET A 456 -2.17 -5.02 7.84
C MET A 456 -2.38 -6.30 7.01
N PHE A 457 -1.31 -7.06 6.75
CA PHE A 457 -1.25 -7.97 5.62
C PHE A 457 -0.89 -9.42 5.95
N SER A 458 -0.39 -9.79 7.14
CA SER A 458 0.11 -11.17 7.34
C SER A 458 -0.94 -12.26 7.08
N SER A 459 -2.21 -11.99 7.41
CA SER A 459 -3.34 -12.90 7.11
C SER A 459 -4.08 -12.55 5.80
N ILE A 460 -4.17 -11.27 5.45
CA ILE A 460 -4.92 -10.77 4.28
C ILE A 460 -4.06 -10.83 3.01
N GLN A 461 -2.79 -10.43 3.03
CA GLN A 461 -1.89 -10.49 1.87
C GLN A 461 -1.59 -11.92 1.42
N LYS A 462 -1.45 -12.91 2.33
CA LYS A 462 -1.39 -14.32 1.88
C LYS A 462 -2.59 -14.72 1.01
N LYS A 463 -3.73 -14.02 1.16
CA LYS A 463 -4.93 -14.18 0.33
C LYS A 463 -5.01 -13.18 -0.82
N VAL A 464 -4.27 -12.07 -0.76
CA VAL A 464 -4.40 -10.94 -1.70
C VAL A 464 -3.26 -10.84 -2.70
N ALA A 465 -2.00 -11.07 -2.29
CA ALA A 465 -0.84 -11.03 -3.16
C ALA A 465 0.33 -11.87 -2.63
N GLU A 466 1.08 -12.51 -3.52
CA GLU A 466 2.31 -13.22 -3.21
C GLU A 466 3.50 -12.47 -3.82
N VAL A 467 4.56 -12.23 -3.04
CA VAL A 467 5.84 -11.72 -3.56
C VAL A 467 6.68 -12.91 -3.98
N ARG A 468 6.90 -13.10 -5.28
CA ARG A 468 7.76 -14.17 -5.79
C ARG A 468 9.19 -13.68 -5.98
N ARG A 469 10.16 -14.42 -5.46
CA ARG A 469 11.56 -14.18 -5.86
C ARG A 469 11.69 -14.48 -7.35
N PHE A 470 12.44 -13.62 -8.04
CA PHE A 470 12.68 -13.65 -9.49
C PHE A 470 12.67 -15.08 -10.06
N GLU A 471 11.57 -15.43 -10.73
CA GLU A 471 11.41 -16.70 -11.46
C GLU A 471 12.18 -16.57 -12.77
N GLY A 472 13.51 -16.56 -12.69
CA GLY A 472 14.40 -16.60 -13.85
C GLY A 472 14.43 -18.00 -14.48
N ASP A 473 13.27 -18.63 -14.68
CA ASP A 473 13.18 -19.94 -15.32
C ASP A 473 12.62 -19.77 -16.74
N HIS A 474 13.50 -19.96 -17.73
CA HIS A 474 13.22 -19.96 -19.17
C HIS A 474 12.17 -21.01 -19.60
N SER A 475 11.67 -21.84 -18.69
CA SER A 475 10.75 -22.95 -18.95
C SER A 475 9.33 -22.52 -19.36
N TYR A 476 8.92 -21.27 -19.12
CA TYR A 476 7.57 -20.80 -19.48
C TYR A 476 7.39 -20.45 -20.97
N PHE A 477 8.47 -20.34 -21.76
CA PHE A 477 8.39 -19.91 -23.17
C PHE A 477 8.21 -21.06 -24.18
N THR A 478 8.27 -22.32 -23.76
CA THR A 478 8.09 -23.47 -24.67
C THR A 478 6.63 -23.94 -24.82
N GLN A 479 5.67 -23.38 -24.08
CA GLN A 479 4.27 -23.87 -24.14
C GLN A 479 3.29 -23.08 -25.02
N ARG A 480 3.72 -22.05 -25.77
CA ARG A 480 2.84 -21.34 -26.73
C ARG A 480 3.44 -21.09 -28.13
N ARG A 481 4.26 -22.01 -28.64
CA ARG A 481 4.52 -22.15 -30.09
C ARG A 481 4.36 -23.60 -30.54
N LYS A 482 3.12 -24.08 -30.51
CA LYS A 482 2.64 -25.07 -31.49
C LYS A 482 1.54 -24.37 -32.29
N VAL A 483 1.96 -23.49 -33.19
CA VAL A 483 1.16 -23.14 -34.36
C VAL A 483 1.48 -24.25 -35.37
N GLU A 484 0.47 -25.04 -35.74
CA GLU A 484 0.58 -25.99 -36.85
C GLU A 484 1.03 -25.24 -38.12
N PRO A 485 2.04 -25.73 -38.85
CA PRO A 485 2.34 -25.18 -40.15
C PRO A 485 1.23 -25.62 -41.12
N GLN A 486 0.38 -24.68 -41.54
CA GLN A 486 -0.41 -24.84 -42.76
C GLN A 486 0.55 -24.98 -43.93
N GLN A 487 0.64 -26.19 -44.49
CA GLN A 487 1.30 -26.45 -45.76
C GLN A 487 0.49 -25.82 -46.89
N ASN A 488 0.93 -24.65 -47.37
CA ASN A 488 0.54 -24.16 -48.68
C ASN A 488 1.28 -24.97 -49.76
N LYS A 489 0.54 -25.82 -50.47
CA LYS A 489 0.99 -26.43 -51.73
C LYS A 489 0.98 -25.35 -52.82
N ILE A 490 2.16 -24.94 -53.26
CA ILE A 490 2.35 -24.21 -54.52
C ILE A 490 2.97 -25.21 -55.50
N ALA A 491 2.28 -25.48 -56.60
CA ALA A 491 2.75 -26.31 -57.70
C ALA A 491 3.80 -25.55 -58.54
N PRO A 492 4.82 -26.24 -59.11
CA PRO A 492 5.82 -25.59 -59.94
C PRO A 492 5.31 -25.43 -61.38
N ILE A 493 5.39 -24.20 -61.89
CA ILE A 493 5.30 -23.89 -63.31
C ILE A 493 6.66 -24.24 -63.92
N ILE A 494 6.69 -25.22 -64.84
CA ILE A 494 7.86 -25.52 -65.68
C ILE A 494 7.62 -24.89 -67.05
N HIS A 495 8.54 -24.00 -67.45
CA HIS A 495 8.71 -23.58 -68.84
C HIS A 495 9.66 -24.54 -69.55
N ARG A 496 9.11 -25.42 -70.40
CA ARG A 496 9.50 -25.70 -71.79
C ARG A 496 8.73 -26.90 -72.31
#